data_AF-A0A7R7IDL0-F1
#
_entry.id   AF-A0A7R7IDL0-F1
#
_cell.length_a   1.000
_cell.length_b   1.000
_cell.length_c   1.000
_cell.angle_alpha   90.00
_cell.angle_beta   90.00
_cell.angle_gamma   90.00
#
_symmetry.space_group_name_H-M   'P 1'
#
loop_
_entity.id
_entity.type
_entity.pdbx_description
1 polymer ?
#
loop_
_entity_poly.entity_id
_entity_poly.type
_entity_poly.pdbx_seq_one_letter_code
_entity_poly.pdbx_strand_id
1 'polypeptide(L)'
;MNHINSKEYLGFSQAKYIENDPVQYKLRANEVIFRESQEVHFHDDIELFFVIDGKATLNVNNEPNSISSGNLVMLMPYHVHSIILDSSSLRIYQCSISLGLLLLSSISRVIEQHISYSLAYGNVVVKLTGREQESMGKDFEEMIKELHSDCLFNTMVGLNIVSKIILLFSRNIATNIIECETPDHSITWKLMQYMNTNFSNDITAKSLATKFSLPPLKINNYFYLLTGENLSTNLHRTRIRYACSMLQFDQLSSSYIGKYVGYKNTSSFFRKFKEIKNMTPDEYRKSHIPNDMTYKCLNNSWKILLYIYEHYAEPMSETSISQALFLSTENIHTELLSNFDMSLPDLITQIRLQYACSFLLVLDAPILNIAYLSGFSSVRTFNRCFKKIMGYTPLEFRKQRISK
;
A
#
# COMPACT_ATOMS: atom_id res chain seq x y z
N MET A 1 15.05 55.70 -0.29
CA MET A 1 16.12 55.85 0.72
C MET A 1 15.49 55.76 2.10
N ASN A 2 16.23 55.17 3.03
CA ASN A 2 15.91 54.83 4.42
C ASN A 2 15.25 53.45 4.60
N HIS A 3 15.84 52.49 5.32
CA HIS A 3 17.21 52.28 5.79
C HIS A 3 17.25 50.79 6.17
N ILE A 4 18.28 50.10 5.71
CA ILE A 4 18.60 48.71 6.10
C ILE A 4 19.22 48.74 7.50
N ASN A 5 18.73 47.88 8.39
CA ASN A 5 19.43 47.25 9.52
C ASN A 5 18.46 46.23 10.13
N SER A 6 18.83 45.04 10.58
CA SER A 6 20.08 44.27 10.62
C SER A 6 19.68 42.85 11.07
N LYS A 7 20.37 41.83 10.53
CA LYS A 7 20.20 40.40 10.84
C LYS A 7 20.06 40.09 12.34
N GLU A 8 19.09 39.26 12.73
CA GLU A 8 19.17 38.38 13.92
C GLU A 8 18.14 37.21 13.83
N TYR A 9 18.69 35.99 13.78
CA TYR A 9 18.14 34.65 14.08
C TYR A 9 16.89 34.04 13.36
N LEU A 10 17.19 33.24 12.31
CA LEU A 10 16.59 31.94 11.89
C LEU A 10 15.10 31.69 12.19
N GLY A 11 14.22 32.12 11.28
CA GLY A 11 12.79 31.80 11.32
C GLY A 11 12.48 30.43 10.71
N PHE A 12 11.91 29.55 11.54
CA PHE A 12 10.84 28.56 11.32
C PHE A 12 10.54 28.07 9.87
N SER A 13 10.27 26.76 9.72
CA SER A 13 9.70 26.21 8.47
C SER A 13 8.44 26.98 8.04
N GLN A 14 8.37 27.37 6.76
CA GLN A 14 7.16 27.90 6.12
C GLN A 14 6.26 26.78 5.55
N ALA A 15 6.58 25.50 5.78
CA ALA A 15 5.86 24.40 5.17
C ALA A 15 4.42 24.31 5.69
N LYS A 16 3.45 24.59 4.80
CA LYS A 16 2.04 24.49 5.13
C LYS A 16 1.59 23.03 5.04
N TYR A 17 1.03 22.49 6.13
CA TYR A 17 0.29 21.24 6.05
C TYR A 17 -1.07 21.51 5.37
N ILE A 18 -1.32 20.83 4.25
CA ILE A 18 -2.60 20.89 3.55
C ILE A 18 -3.37 19.62 3.90
N GLU A 19 -4.38 19.79 4.74
CA GLU A 19 -5.34 18.72 4.99
C GLU A 19 -6.25 18.58 3.78
N ASN A 20 -5.97 17.58 2.94
CA ASN A 20 -6.86 17.18 1.86
C ASN A 20 -8.14 16.54 2.45
N ASP A 21 -9.26 16.68 1.71
CA ASP A 21 -10.61 16.15 1.99
C ASP A 21 -10.62 14.99 3.03
N PRO A 22 -11.40 15.08 4.13
CA PRO A 22 -11.41 14.07 5.20
C PRO A 22 -11.73 12.64 4.72
N VAL A 23 -12.30 12.49 3.52
CA VAL A 23 -12.61 11.19 2.90
C VAL A 23 -11.34 10.53 2.34
N GLN A 24 -10.78 9.61 3.12
CA GLN A 24 -9.58 8.83 2.80
C GLN A 24 -9.71 7.81 1.66
N TYR A 25 -10.70 7.91 0.79
CA TYR A 25 -10.96 6.92 -0.25
C TYR A 25 -11.32 7.56 -1.58
N LYS A 26 -10.75 8.73 -1.85
CA LYS A 26 -10.98 9.47 -3.10
C LYS A 26 -9.74 9.44 -3.97
N LEU A 27 -9.82 8.73 -5.09
CA LEU A 27 -8.90 8.92 -6.20
C LEU A 27 -9.33 10.18 -6.95
N ARG A 28 -8.39 11.10 -7.20
CA ARG A 28 -8.65 12.32 -7.98
C ARG A 28 -7.61 12.41 -9.05
N ALA A 29 -8.02 12.74 -10.26
CA ALA A 29 -7.10 13.07 -11.34
C ALA A 29 -7.63 14.28 -12.10
N ASN A 30 -6.73 15.22 -12.42
CA ASN A 30 -7.06 16.42 -13.17
C ASN A 30 -5.89 16.85 -14.04
N GLU A 31 -6.20 17.63 -15.06
CA GLU A 31 -5.21 18.47 -15.73
C GLU A 31 -5.06 19.78 -14.95
N VAL A 32 -3.82 20.19 -14.69
CA VAL A 32 -3.50 21.41 -13.94
C VAL A 32 -2.51 22.25 -14.72
N ILE A 33 -2.76 23.57 -14.78
CA ILE A 33 -1.85 24.56 -15.37
C ILE A 33 -1.44 25.52 -14.27
N PHE A 34 -0.19 25.41 -13.82
CA PHE A 34 0.40 26.39 -12.92
C PHE A 34 0.88 27.59 -13.70
N ARG A 35 0.44 28.78 -13.28
CA ARG A 35 0.93 30.09 -13.79
C ARG A 35 1.74 30.84 -12.74
N GLU A 36 1.79 30.31 -11.52
CA GLU A 36 2.53 30.84 -10.40
C GLU A 36 3.23 29.68 -9.67
N SER A 37 4.34 29.98 -8.99
CA SER A 37 5.04 29.02 -8.16
C SER A 37 4.20 28.61 -6.96
N GLN A 38 4.29 27.35 -6.57
CA GLN A 38 3.65 26.84 -5.37
C GLN A 38 4.57 27.00 -4.15
N GLU A 39 4.02 27.52 -3.06
CA GLU A 39 4.72 27.59 -1.79
C GLU A 39 5.04 26.21 -1.21
N VAL A 40 5.95 26.16 -0.23
CA VAL A 40 6.34 24.92 0.43
C VAL A 40 5.16 24.33 1.21
N HIS A 41 4.82 23.08 0.94
CA HIS A 41 3.73 22.39 1.58
C HIS A 41 3.92 20.87 1.65
N PHE A 42 3.02 20.19 2.34
CA PHE A 42 2.91 18.73 2.36
C PHE A 42 1.50 18.30 2.70
N HIS A 43 1.14 17.08 2.30
CA HIS A 43 -0.19 16.51 2.51
C HIS A 43 -0.11 14.99 2.74
N ASP A 44 -1.24 14.39 3.14
CA ASP A 44 -1.33 12.97 3.48
C ASP A 44 -1.49 12.03 2.28
N ASP A 45 -1.81 12.57 1.10
CA ASP A 45 -1.99 11.79 -0.13
C ASP A 45 -0.65 11.49 -0.82
N ILE A 46 -0.61 10.35 -1.52
CA ILE A 46 0.41 10.05 -2.52
C ILE A 46 0.02 10.81 -3.78
N GLU A 47 0.98 11.53 -4.33
CA GLU A 47 0.77 12.34 -5.53
C GLU A 47 1.63 11.81 -6.67
N LEU A 48 0.99 11.66 -7.83
CA LEU A 48 1.62 11.30 -9.08
C LEU A 48 1.33 12.41 -10.08
N PHE A 49 2.34 12.93 -10.75
CA PHE A 49 2.08 13.83 -11.86
C PHE A 49 3.03 13.66 -13.03
N PHE A 50 2.49 13.88 -14.22
CA PHE A 50 3.22 13.81 -15.48
C PHE A 50 3.27 15.21 -16.10
N VAL A 51 4.48 15.68 -16.39
CA VAL A 51 4.68 17.00 -17.00
C VAL A 51 4.43 16.92 -18.50
N ILE A 52 3.41 17.65 -18.96
CA ILE A 52 3.02 17.72 -20.37
C ILE A 52 3.86 18.77 -21.07
N ASP A 53 3.95 19.97 -20.49
CA ASP A 53 4.64 21.12 -21.06
C ASP A 53 5.19 22.06 -19.97
N GLY A 54 6.24 22.81 -20.32
CA GLY A 54 6.92 23.74 -19.42
C GLY A 54 8.11 23.13 -18.67
N LYS A 55 8.71 23.95 -17.81
CA LYS A 55 9.87 23.62 -16.98
C LYS A 55 9.73 24.26 -15.60
N ALA A 56 10.11 23.50 -14.57
CA ALA A 56 10.11 23.98 -13.19
C ALA A 56 11.20 23.29 -12.37
N THR A 57 11.52 23.89 -11.23
CA THR A 57 12.29 23.27 -10.16
C THR A 57 11.33 22.75 -9.10
N LEU A 58 11.27 21.43 -8.94
CA LEU A 58 10.58 20.75 -7.86
C LEU A 58 11.53 20.59 -6.67
N ASN A 59 11.36 21.39 -5.62
CA ASN A 59 12.10 21.15 -4.38
C ASN A 59 11.38 20.09 -3.57
N VAL A 60 12.10 19.06 -3.12
CA VAL A 60 11.58 18.03 -2.23
C VAL A 60 12.54 17.87 -1.05
N ASN A 61 12.04 18.02 0.17
CA ASN A 61 12.82 17.99 1.40
C ASN A 61 14.06 18.91 1.36
N ASN A 62 13.92 20.09 0.76
CA ASN A 62 14.97 21.09 0.49
C ASN A 62 16.01 20.69 -0.57
N GLU A 63 15.76 19.65 -1.36
CA GLU A 63 16.62 19.24 -2.47
C GLU A 63 15.96 19.59 -3.82
N PRO A 64 16.63 20.35 -4.70
CA PRO A 64 16.07 20.76 -5.98
C PRO A 64 16.11 19.64 -7.02
N ASN A 65 15.01 19.42 -7.72
CA ASN A 65 14.88 18.48 -8.82
C ASN A 65 14.34 19.22 -10.06
N SER A 66 15.09 19.20 -11.16
CA SER A 66 14.63 19.81 -12.42
C SER A 66 13.55 18.93 -13.07
N ILE A 67 12.40 19.51 -13.39
CA ILE A 67 11.29 18.84 -14.07
C ILE A 67 10.93 19.57 -15.36
N SER A 68 10.59 18.79 -16.39
CA SER A 68 10.26 19.27 -17.73
C SER A 68 9.33 18.28 -18.44
N SER A 69 8.76 18.69 -19.57
CA SER A 69 7.92 17.83 -20.42
C SER A 69 8.47 16.40 -20.56
N GLY A 70 7.64 15.39 -20.30
CA GLY A 70 8.01 13.98 -20.32
C GLY A 70 8.56 13.43 -19.00
N ASN A 71 8.68 14.24 -17.94
CA ASN A 71 8.99 13.74 -16.61
C ASN A 71 7.74 13.21 -15.90
N LEU A 72 7.89 12.07 -15.23
CA LEU A 72 6.91 11.50 -14.30
C LEU A 72 7.44 11.67 -12.88
N VAL A 73 6.60 12.15 -11.99
CA VAL A 73 6.93 12.44 -10.60
C VAL A 73 6.03 11.63 -9.68
N MET A 74 6.61 11.10 -8.60
CA MET A 74 5.90 10.44 -7.51
C MET A 74 6.33 11.03 -6.16
N LEU A 75 5.37 11.59 -5.43
CA LEU A 75 5.57 12.15 -4.11
C LEU A 75 4.83 11.34 -3.06
N MET A 76 5.57 11.00 -2.00
CA MET A 76 5.03 10.30 -0.85
C MET A 76 4.52 11.31 0.19
N PRO A 77 3.62 10.90 1.11
CA PRO A 77 3.04 11.78 2.14
C PRO A 77 4.03 12.42 3.14
N TYR A 78 5.32 12.14 3.02
CA TYR A 78 6.40 12.69 3.84
C TYR A 78 7.32 13.63 3.06
N HIS A 79 7.09 13.80 1.76
CA HIS A 79 7.81 14.74 0.92
C HIS A 79 7.24 16.14 1.13
N VAL A 80 7.98 16.98 1.86
CA VAL A 80 7.71 18.42 1.93
C VAL A 80 8.25 19.05 0.66
N HIS A 81 7.40 19.71 -0.11
CA HIS A 81 7.74 20.10 -1.47
C HIS A 81 7.19 21.45 -1.91
N SER A 82 7.75 21.99 -2.98
CA SER A 82 7.33 23.24 -3.63
C SER A 82 7.66 23.16 -5.13
N ILE A 83 6.91 23.87 -5.95
CA ILE A 83 7.18 24.00 -7.39
C ILE A 83 7.55 25.45 -7.69
N ILE A 84 8.78 25.67 -8.16
CA ILE A 84 9.25 26.98 -8.62
C ILE A 84 9.26 26.96 -10.15
N LEU A 85 8.47 27.83 -10.78
CA LEU A 85 8.38 27.88 -12.25
C LEU A 85 9.66 28.47 -12.86
N ASP A 86 10.24 27.75 -13.83
CA ASP A 86 11.34 28.26 -14.66
C ASP A 86 10.82 28.86 -15.99
N SER A 87 9.56 28.54 -16.35
CA SER A 87 8.83 29.03 -17.52
C SER A 87 7.56 29.79 -17.12
N SER A 88 6.88 30.41 -18.09
CA SER A 88 5.63 31.16 -17.86
C SER A 88 4.48 30.31 -17.31
N SER A 89 4.50 29.01 -17.58
CA SER A 89 3.56 28.04 -17.01
C SER A 89 4.16 26.64 -16.96
N LEU A 90 3.58 25.79 -16.12
CA LEU A 90 3.80 24.35 -16.08
C LEU A 90 2.46 23.64 -16.23
N ARG A 91 2.33 22.80 -17.26
CA ARG A 91 1.11 22.02 -17.53
C ARG A 91 1.35 20.56 -17.17
N ILE A 92 0.54 20.01 -16.28
CA ILE A 92 0.67 18.64 -15.78
C ILE A 92 -0.65 17.90 -15.82
N TYR A 93 -0.59 16.58 -15.94
CA TYR A 93 -1.63 15.70 -15.42
C TYR A 93 -1.25 15.32 -13.99
N GLN A 94 -2.17 15.48 -13.05
CA GLN A 94 -1.96 15.20 -11.63
C GLN A 94 -2.97 14.19 -11.15
N CYS A 95 -2.53 13.26 -10.32
CA CYS A 95 -3.35 12.28 -9.62
C CYS A 95 -2.97 12.23 -8.14
N SER A 96 -3.96 12.34 -7.26
CA SER A 96 -3.81 12.16 -5.82
C SER A 96 -4.55 10.92 -5.36
N ILE A 97 -3.87 10.05 -4.60
CA ILE A 97 -4.44 8.83 -4.03
C ILE A 97 -4.09 8.70 -2.56
N SER A 98 -5.08 8.35 -1.73
CA SER A 98 -4.82 8.08 -0.32
C SER A 98 -4.07 6.77 -0.14
N LEU A 99 -3.31 6.67 0.96
CA LEU A 99 -2.64 5.41 1.32
C LEU A 99 -3.64 4.26 1.51
N GLY A 100 -4.84 4.53 2.04
CA GLY A 100 -5.91 3.54 2.16
C GLY A 100 -6.31 2.95 0.82
N LEU A 101 -6.61 3.80 -0.17
CA LEU A 101 -7.02 3.34 -1.49
C LEU A 101 -5.90 2.60 -2.22
N LEU A 102 -4.65 3.02 -2.01
CA LEU A 102 -3.50 2.31 -2.57
C LEU A 102 -3.33 0.89 -2.00
N LEU A 103 -3.60 0.65 -0.70
CA LEU A 103 -3.53 -0.67 -0.09
C LEU A 103 -4.55 -1.68 -0.65
N LEU A 104 -5.57 -1.20 -1.37
CA LEU A 104 -6.59 -2.01 -2.02
C LEU A 104 -6.20 -2.42 -3.43
N SER A 105 -5.16 -1.82 -3.99
CA SER A 105 -4.65 -2.19 -5.31
C SER A 105 -4.00 -3.58 -5.27
N SER A 106 -4.08 -4.30 -6.39
CA SER A 106 -3.47 -5.62 -6.57
C SER A 106 -1.94 -5.62 -6.54
N ILE A 107 -1.31 -4.44 -6.44
CA ILE A 107 0.13 -4.24 -6.46
C ILE A 107 0.73 -3.93 -5.08
N SER A 108 0.01 -4.15 -3.97
CA SER A 108 0.50 -3.91 -2.60
C SER A 108 1.91 -4.50 -2.34
N ARG A 109 2.18 -5.72 -2.82
CA ARG A 109 3.50 -6.36 -2.76
C ARG A 109 4.57 -5.65 -3.57
N VAL A 110 4.21 -5.11 -4.74
CA VAL A 110 5.12 -4.31 -5.55
C VAL A 110 5.35 -2.94 -4.92
N ILE A 111 4.37 -2.40 -4.20
CA ILE A 111 4.54 -1.16 -3.42
C ILE A 111 5.51 -1.40 -2.27
N GLU A 112 5.47 -2.54 -1.58
CA GLU A 112 6.49 -2.87 -0.56
C GLU A 112 7.90 -2.95 -1.17
N GLN A 113 8.03 -3.56 -2.35
CA GLN A 113 9.27 -3.57 -3.10
C GLN A 113 9.67 -2.16 -3.55
N HIS A 114 8.74 -1.37 -4.06
CA HIS A 114 8.97 0.01 -4.49
C HIS A 114 9.34 0.92 -3.32
N ILE A 115 8.73 0.76 -2.15
CA ILE A 115 9.14 1.44 -0.92
C ILE A 115 10.57 1.01 -0.56
N SER A 116 10.91 -0.27 -0.72
CA SER A 116 12.30 -0.75 -0.52
C SER A 116 13.29 -0.13 -1.53
N TYR A 117 12.89 0.04 -2.78
CA TYR A 117 13.68 0.75 -3.80
C TYR A 117 13.76 2.26 -3.50
N SER A 118 12.64 2.90 -3.22
CA SER A 118 12.57 4.30 -2.82
C SER A 118 13.45 4.54 -1.59
N LEU A 119 13.43 3.65 -0.59
CA LEU A 119 14.31 3.65 0.59
C LEU A 119 15.79 3.61 0.24
N ALA A 120 16.16 2.82 -0.76
CA ALA A 120 17.54 2.67 -1.18
C ALA A 120 18.03 3.82 -2.08
N TYR A 121 17.14 4.47 -2.83
CA TYR A 121 17.53 5.35 -3.94
C TYR A 121 16.87 6.73 -3.98
N GLY A 122 15.76 6.95 -3.28
CA GLY A 122 15.13 8.25 -3.03
C GLY A 122 14.68 9.10 -4.25
N ASN A 123 14.82 8.60 -5.48
CA ASN A 123 14.38 9.32 -6.68
C ASN A 123 12.86 9.57 -6.68
N VAL A 124 12.48 10.82 -6.86
CA VAL A 124 11.08 11.27 -6.98
C VAL A 124 10.69 11.63 -8.42
N VAL A 125 11.68 11.77 -9.31
CA VAL A 125 11.49 12.12 -10.72
C VAL A 125 12.12 11.04 -11.60
N VAL A 126 11.40 10.62 -12.63
CA VAL A 126 11.95 9.82 -13.73
C VAL A 126 11.68 10.50 -15.07
N LYS A 127 12.55 10.26 -16.06
CA LYS A 127 12.32 10.68 -17.44
C LYS A 127 11.80 9.50 -18.23
N LEU A 128 10.60 9.62 -18.80
CA LEU A 128 10.02 8.58 -19.62
C LEU A 128 10.58 8.62 -21.05
N THR A 129 10.65 7.48 -21.73
CA THR A 129 10.94 7.42 -23.17
C THR A 129 9.79 7.99 -24.01
N GLY A 130 10.03 8.36 -25.27
CA GLY A 130 8.98 8.94 -26.12
C GLY A 130 7.71 8.07 -26.25
N ARG A 131 7.86 6.75 -26.35
CA ARG A 131 6.73 5.81 -26.37
C ARG A 131 5.98 5.77 -25.04
N GLU A 132 6.72 5.79 -23.93
CA GLU A 132 6.12 5.81 -22.58
C GLU A 132 5.40 7.13 -22.31
N GLN A 133 5.93 8.26 -22.79
CA GLN A 133 5.28 9.57 -22.68
C GLN A 133 3.93 9.59 -23.41
N GLU A 134 3.85 9.07 -24.64
CA GLU A 134 2.59 9.01 -25.39
C GLU A 134 1.56 8.11 -24.68
N SER A 135 1.97 6.93 -24.20
CA SER A 135 1.10 6.06 -23.41
C SER A 135 0.64 6.75 -22.12
N MET A 136 1.55 7.43 -21.42
CA MET A 136 1.28 8.09 -20.15
C MET A 136 0.24 9.21 -20.29
N GLY A 137 0.33 10.01 -21.35
CA GLY A 137 -0.68 11.03 -21.66
C GLY A 137 -2.06 10.43 -21.81
N LYS A 138 -2.19 9.36 -22.61
CA LYS A 138 -3.47 8.64 -22.81
C LYS A 138 -4.00 8.01 -21.52
N ASP A 139 -3.13 7.41 -20.72
CA ASP A 139 -3.48 6.80 -19.44
C ASP A 139 -4.08 7.84 -18.47
N PHE A 140 -3.46 9.02 -18.35
CA PHE A 140 -3.99 10.10 -17.52
C PHE A 140 -5.30 10.67 -18.08
N GLU A 141 -5.41 10.88 -19.39
CA GLU A 141 -6.65 11.35 -20.03
C GLU A 141 -7.81 10.38 -19.80
N GLU A 142 -7.56 9.07 -19.94
CA GLU A 142 -8.53 8.02 -19.66
C GLU A 142 -8.92 8.02 -18.18
N MET A 143 -7.95 8.09 -17.27
CA MET A 143 -8.23 8.15 -15.82
C MET A 143 -9.06 9.38 -15.45
N ILE A 144 -8.71 10.56 -15.97
CA ILE A 144 -9.47 11.79 -15.74
C ILE A 144 -10.90 11.61 -16.25
N LYS A 145 -11.07 11.13 -17.49
CA LYS A 145 -12.40 10.91 -18.08
C LYS A 145 -13.24 9.92 -17.27
N GLU A 146 -12.63 8.81 -16.85
CA GLU A 146 -13.30 7.75 -16.09
C GLU A 146 -13.77 8.27 -14.72
N LEU A 147 -12.91 8.99 -14.00
CA LEU A 147 -13.23 9.53 -12.67
C LEU A 147 -14.27 10.67 -12.69
N HIS A 148 -14.44 11.33 -13.84
CA HIS A 148 -15.51 12.31 -14.06
C HIS A 148 -16.80 11.69 -14.62
N SER A 149 -16.80 10.39 -14.94
CA SER A 149 -17.97 9.68 -15.42
C SER A 149 -18.81 9.10 -14.27
N ASP A 150 -20.12 8.99 -14.49
CA ASP A 150 -21.05 8.34 -13.57
C ASP A 150 -21.07 6.80 -13.72
N CYS A 151 -20.05 6.22 -14.37
CA CYS A 151 -19.95 4.78 -14.59
C CYS A 151 -19.67 4.03 -13.28
N LEU A 152 -20.27 2.84 -13.15
CA LEU A 152 -19.91 1.92 -12.07
C LEU A 152 -18.44 1.52 -12.17
N PHE A 153 -17.79 1.36 -11.03
CA PHE A 153 -16.39 0.94 -10.92
C PHE A 153 -15.35 1.93 -11.45
N ASN A 154 -15.71 3.19 -11.73
CA ASN A 154 -14.78 4.24 -12.17
C ASN A 154 -13.49 4.34 -11.33
N THR A 155 -13.62 4.22 -10.00
CA THR A 155 -12.51 4.25 -9.04
C THR A 155 -11.60 3.03 -9.21
N MET A 156 -12.15 1.85 -9.55
CA MET A 156 -11.36 0.64 -9.79
C MET A 156 -10.60 0.72 -11.11
N VAL A 157 -11.22 1.27 -12.15
CA VAL A 157 -10.54 1.53 -13.43
C VAL A 157 -9.40 2.53 -13.21
N GLY A 158 -9.68 3.64 -12.52
CA GLY A 158 -8.66 4.60 -12.11
C GLY A 158 -7.52 3.95 -11.31
N LEU A 159 -7.84 3.05 -10.36
CA LEU A 159 -6.82 2.30 -9.60
C LEU A 159 -5.95 1.39 -10.47
N ASN A 160 -6.49 0.78 -11.53
CA ASN A 160 -5.70 -0.02 -12.46
C ASN A 160 -4.72 0.87 -13.23
N ILE A 161 -5.16 2.06 -13.63
CA ILE A 161 -4.29 3.04 -14.30
C ILE A 161 -3.20 3.53 -13.34
N VAL A 162 -3.55 3.91 -12.10
CA VAL A 162 -2.57 4.27 -11.07
C VAL A 162 -1.56 3.13 -10.85
N SER A 163 -2.02 1.88 -10.80
CA SER A 163 -1.15 0.73 -10.63
C SER A 163 -0.15 0.61 -11.78
N LYS A 164 -0.60 0.80 -13.02
CA LYS A 164 0.27 0.85 -14.22
C LYS A 164 1.31 1.97 -14.11
N ILE A 165 0.90 3.17 -13.68
CA ILE A 165 1.80 4.33 -13.52
C ILE A 165 2.89 4.05 -12.47
N ILE A 166 2.51 3.51 -11.29
CA ILE A 166 3.45 3.17 -10.22
C ILE A 166 4.45 2.09 -10.67
N LEU A 167 3.98 1.08 -11.40
CA LEU A 167 4.85 0.04 -11.97
C LEU A 167 5.84 0.61 -12.97
N LEU A 168 5.39 1.53 -13.84
CA LEU A 168 6.25 2.19 -14.81
C LEU A 168 7.31 3.08 -14.14
N PHE A 169 6.91 3.84 -13.11
CA PHE A 169 7.82 4.64 -12.30
C PHE A 169 8.88 3.76 -11.62
N SER A 170 8.44 2.67 -10.98
CA SER A 170 9.31 1.70 -10.32
C SER A 170 10.30 1.06 -11.28
N ARG A 171 9.86 0.70 -12.50
CA ARG A 171 10.72 0.13 -13.55
C ARG A 171 11.79 1.12 -14.00
N ASN A 172 11.43 2.38 -14.23
CA ASN A 172 12.39 3.40 -14.66
C ASN A 172 13.42 3.69 -13.57
N ILE A 173 13.04 3.67 -12.29
CA ILE A 173 13.99 3.73 -11.19
C ILE A 173 14.96 2.54 -11.25
N ALA A 174 14.45 1.31 -11.37
CA ALA A 174 15.27 0.11 -11.43
C ALA A 174 16.28 0.12 -12.59
N THR A 175 15.86 0.57 -13.78
CA THR A 175 16.76 0.70 -14.94
C THR A 175 17.82 1.77 -14.73
N ASN A 176 17.43 2.96 -14.25
CA ASN A 176 18.38 4.04 -13.98
C ASN A 176 19.42 3.65 -12.91
N ILE A 177 19.07 2.79 -11.95
CA ILE A 177 20.00 2.29 -10.92
C ILE A 177 21.07 1.39 -11.52
N ILE A 178 20.74 0.57 -12.53
CA ILE A 178 21.73 -0.26 -13.21
C ILE A 178 22.76 0.62 -13.94
N GLU A 179 22.36 1.84 -14.31
CA GLU A 179 23.13 2.75 -15.15
C GLU A 179 23.79 3.93 -14.39
N CYS A 180 23.35 4.26 -13.15
CA CYS A 180 23.79 5.44 -12.38
C CYS A 180 24.14 5.14 -10.91
N GLU A 181 24.93 6.01 -10.27
CA GLU A 181 25.17 6.00 -8.82
C GLU A 181 23.93 6.45 -8.03
N THR A 182 23.77 5.92 -6.82
CA THR A 182 22.68 6.29 -5.92
C THR A 182 22.76 7.76 -5.51
N PRO A 183 21.65 8.53 -5.50
CA PRO A 183 21.69 9.91 -5.03
C PRO A 183 22.13 9.99 -3.56
N ASP A 184 23.14 10.82 -3.27
CA ASP A 184 23.52 11.12 -1.89
C ASP A 184 22.58 12.17 -1.29
N HIS A 185 21.44 11.70 -0.79
CA HIS A 185 20.46 12.57 -0.18
C HIS A 185 20.95 13.18 1.15
N SER A 186 20.39 14.34 1.47
CA SER A 186 20.62 15.04 2.72
C SER A 186 20.22 14.20 3.93
N ILE A 187 20.77 14.57 5.09
CA ILE A 187 20.42 13.92 6.34
C ILE A 187 18.93 14.06 6.69
N THR A 188 18.32 15.20 6.33
CA THR A 188 16.91 15.46 6.56
C THR A 188 16.03 14.49 5.77
N TRP A 189 16.38 14.26 4.50
CA TRP A 189 15.72 13.27 3.65
C TRP A 189 15.78 11.88 4.29
N LYS A 190 17.00 11.43 4.62
CA LYS A 190 17.26 10.11 5.23
C LYS A 190 16.48 9.92 6.53
N LEU A 191 16.36 10.97 7.36
CA LEU A 191 15.56 10.94 8.59
C LEU A 191 14.05 10.81 8.32
N MET A 192 13.50 11.61 7.40
CA MET A 192 12.08 11.56 7.04
C MET A 192 11.69 10.20 6.46
N GLN A 193 12.50 9.72 5.53
CA GLN A 193 12.34 8.44 4.88
C GLN A 193 12.43 7.27 5.89
N TYR A 194 13.42 7.29 6.78
CA TYR A 194 13.54 6.26 7.81
C TYR A 194 12.34 6.25 8.76
N MET A 195 11.90 7.43 9.23
CA MET A 195 10.73 7.55 10.10
C MET A 195 9.47 6.95 9.44
N ASN A 196 9.24 7.25 8.16
CA ASN A 196 8.03 6.81 7.45
C ASN A 196 8.02 5.33 7.08
N THR A 197 9.18 4.67 7.08
CA THR A 197 9.28 3.24 6.75
C THR A 197 9.50 2.36 7.97
N ASN A 198 9.83 2.96 9.11
CA ASN A 198 10.03 2.28 10.38
C ASN A 198 9.07 2.79 11.47
N PHE A 199 7.98 3.47 11.08
CA PHE A 199 7.07 4.17 12.00
C PHE A 199 6.48 3.27 13.10
N SER A 200 6.30 1.97 12.81
CA SER A 200 5.78 0.97 13.74
C SER A 200 6.78 0.63 14.87
N ASN A 201 8.07 0.87 14.66
CA ASN A 201 9.12 0.61 15.64
C ASN A 201 9.23 1.74 16.68
N ASP A 202 9.92 1.46 17.79
CA ASP A 202 10.24 2.47 18.82
C ASP A 202 11.30 3.46 18.27
N ILE A 203 10.83 4.53 17.65
CA ILE A 203 11.66 5.64 17.16
C ILE A 203 11.75 6.73 18.23
N THR A 204 12.98 7.13 18.57
CA THR A 204 13.28 8.23 19.49
C THR A 204 14.38 9.10 18.89
N ALA A 205 14.52 10.34 19.36
CA ALA A 205 15.63 11.20 18.94
C ALA A 205 16.99 10.54 19.24
N LYS A 206 17.11 9.84 20.37
CA LYS A 206 18.32 9.10 20.73
C LYS A 206 18.60 7.95 19.75
N SER A 207 17.58 7.16 19.38
CA SER A 207 17.79 6.04 18.44
C SER A 207 18.15 6.50 17.03
N LEU A 208 17.55 7.60 16.55
CA LEU A 208 17.94 8.20 15.26
C LEU A 208 19.36 8.79 15.31
N ALA A 209 19.70 9.48 16.41
CA ALA A 209 21.03 10.04 16.61
C ALA A 209 22.12 8.96 16.56
N THR A 210 21.92 7.83 17.24
CA THR A 210 22.83 6.70 17.17
C THR A 210 22.89 6.09 15.77
N LYS A 211 21.74 5.87 15.12
CA LYS A 211 21.68 5.23 13.80
C LYS A 211 22.40 6.05 12.71
N PHE A 212 22.24 7.36 12.75
CA PHE A 212 22.77 8.27 11.73
C PHE A 212 24.06 8.98 12.15
N SER A 213 24.66 8.59 13.28
CA SER A 213 25.87 9.22 13.83
C SER A 213 25.75 10.73 14.01
N LEU A 214 24.59 11.19 14.50
CA LEU A 214 24.27 12.61 14.73
C LEU A 214 24.21 12.95 16.22
N PRO A 215 24.45 14.20 16.62
CA PRO A 215 24.14 14.67 17.96
C PRO A 215 22.61 14.61 18.24
N PRO A 216 22.16 14.04 19.38
CA PRO A 216 20.73 13.92 19.70
C PRO A 216 19.94 15.22 19.66
N LEU A 217 20.56 16.33 20.07
CA LEU A 217 19.94 17.66 20.09
C LEU A 217 19.61 18.18 18.68
N LYS A 218 20.28 17.69 17.63
CA LYS A 218 20.03 18.12 16.25
C LYS A 218 18.83 17.42 15.61
N ILE A 219 18.42 16.25 16.11
CA ILE A 219 17.35 15.47 15.46
C ILE A 219 16.05 16.26 15.37
N ASN A 220 15.56 16.80 16.50
CA ASN A 220 14.33 17.59 16.48
C ASN A 220 14.47 18.85 15.62
N ASN A 221 15.65 19.46 15.56
CA ASN A 221 15.87 20.63 14.71
C ASN A 221 15.72 20.28 13.23
N TYR A 222 16.17 19.11 12.76
CA TYR A 222 15.96 18.70 11.36
C TYR A 222 14.48 18.56 11.02
N PHE A 223 13.68 17.92 11.87
CA PHE A 223 12.23 17.82 11.66
C PHE A 223 11.55 19.19 11.74
N TYR A 224 11.95 20.03 12.71
CA TYR A 224 11.33 21.34 12.92
C TYR A 224 11.62 22.31 11.78
N LEU A 225 12.85 22.33 11.28
CA LEU A 225 13.25 23.16 10.14
C LEU A 225 12.58 22.73 8.84
N LEU A 226 12.24 21.44 8.69
CA LEU A 226 11.56 20.96 7.50
C LEU A 226 10.04 21.10 7.59
N THR A 227 9.44 20.59 8.67
CA THR A 227 7.98 20.36 8.79
C THR A 227 7.28 21.38 9.70
N GLY A 228 8.03 22.19 10.44
CA GLY A 228 7.50 23.06 11.49
C GLY A 228 7.23 22.34 12.82
N GLU A 229 7.50 21.03 12.89
CA GLU A 229 7.19 20.21 14.05
C GLU A 229 8.34 19.28 14.45
N ASN A 230 8.33 18.82 15.71
CA ASN A 230 9.34 17.90 16.21
C ASN A 230 9.14 16.46 15.70
N LEU A 231 10.12 15.58 15.99
CA LEU A 231 10.06 14.16 15.60
C LEU A 231 8.82 13.44 16.12
N SER A 232 8.43 13.70 17.38
CA SER A 232 7.30 12.99 18.02
C SER A 232 5.98 13.29 17.32
N THR A 233 5.71 14.57 17.02
CA THR A 233 4.48 14.97 16.33
C THR A 233 4.42 14.37 14.92
N ASN A 234 5.52 14.44 14.17
CA ASN A 234 5.64 13.83 12.85
C ASN A 234 5.43 12.30 12.87
N LEU A 235 6.01 11.61 13.85
CA LEU A 235 5.83 10.17 14.03
C LEU A 235 4.37 9.84 14.35
N HIS A 236 3.73 10.59 15.25
CA HIS A 236 2.32 10.38 15.57
C HIS A 236 1.41 10.61 14.36
N ARG A 237 1.63 11.67 13.57
CA ARG A 237 0.90 11.91 12.31
C ARG A 237 1.04 10.73 11.37
N THR A 238 2.27 10.26 11.16
CA THR A 238 2.56 9.09 10.32
C THR A 238 1.78 7.85 10.81
N ARG A 239 1.87 7.52 12.10
CA ARG A 239 1.16 6.37 12.68
C ARG A 239 -0.35 6.47 12.53
N ILE A 240 -0.92 7.66 12.75
CA ILE A 240 -2.37 7.86 12.58
C ILE A 240 -2.77 7.75 11.11
N ARG A 241 -1.97 8.25 10.16
CA ARG A 241 -2.19 8.10 8.70
C ARG A 241 -2.25 6.63 8.27
N TYR A 242 -1.33 5.79 8.77
CA TYR A 242 -1.37 4.35 8.52
C TYR A 242 -2.53 3.66 9.26
N ALA A 243 -2.88 4.08 10.47
CA ALA A 243 -4.02 3.49 11.18
C ALA A 243 -5.33 3.72 10.41
N CYS A 244 -5.51 4.96 9.98
CA CYS A 244 -6.52 5.43 9.05
C CYS A 244 -6.62 4.56 7.77
N SER A 245 -5.50 4.32 7.08
CA SER A 245 -5.48 3.45 5.90
C SER A 245 -5.82 2.00 6.20
N MET A 246 -5.64 1.53 7.44
CA MET A 246 -6.01 0.16 7.85
C MET A 246 -7.45 0.04 8.35
N LEU A 247 -8.11 1.14 8.72
CA LEU A 247 -9.46 1.07 9.31
C LEU A 247 -10.52 0.56 8.34
N GLN A 248 -10.25 0.58 7.04
CA GLN A 248 -11.10 0.01 5.98
C GLN A 248 -11.23 -1.51 6.01
N PHE A 249 -10.29 -2.18 6.66
CA PHE A 249 -10.31 -3.63 6.81
C PHE A 249 -11.15 -3.98 8.03
N ASP A 250 -12.38 -4.42 7.78
CA ASP A 250 -13.37 -4.79 8.78
C ASP A 250 -12.88 -5.89 9.74
N GLN A 251 -12.02 -6.78 9.24
CA GLN A 251 -11.37 -7.83 10.02
C GLN A 251 -10.37 -7.30 11.07
N LEU A 252 -9.86 -6.07 10.92
CA LEU A 252 -8.86 -5.52 11.82
C LEU A 252 -9.53 -4.76 12.97
N SER A 253 -9.30 -5.18 14.21
CA SER A 253 -9.77 -4.43 15.37
C SER A 253 -8.98 -3.14 15.57
N SER A 254 -9.63 -2.08 16.07
CA SER A 254 -8.98 -0.80 16.39
C SER A 254 -7.82 -0.97 17.39
N SER A 255 -7.91 -1.94 18.30
CA SER A 255 -6.82 -2.28 19.23
C SER A 255 -5.62 -2.92 18.53
N TYR A 256 -5.86 -3.83 17.57
CA TYR A 256 -4.79 -4.43 16.77
C TYR A 256 -4.10 -3.37 15.91
N ILE A 257 -4.87 -2.54 15.22
CA ILE A 257 -4.34 -1.45 14.39
C ILE A 257 -3.43 -0.54 15.23
N GLY A 258 -3.88 -0.11 16.41
CA GLY A 258 -3.08 0.70 17.32
C GLY A 258 -1.73 0.05 17.68
N LYS A 259 -1.73 -1.25 17.98
CA LYS A 259 -0.50 -2.00 18.25
C LYS A 259 0.40 -2.10 17.02
N TYR A 260 -0.18 -2.41 15.86
CA TYR A 260 0.53 -2.57 14.59
C TYR A 260 1.25 -1.28 14.18
N VAL A 261 0.57 -0.12 14.30
CA VAL A 261 1.18 1.17 13.98
C VAL A 261 2.15 1.67 15.07
N GLY A 262 2.45 0.88 16.10
CA GLY A 262 3.52 1.16 17.06
C GLY A 262 3.10 1.81 18.37
N TYR A 263 1.82 1.78 18.75
CA TYR A 263 1.40 2.18 20.10
C TYR A 263 1.49 1.00 21.08
N LYS A 264 2.09 1.24 22.25
CA LYS A 264 2.24 0.24 23.32
C LYS A 264 0.91 -0.14 23.98
N ASN A 265 -0.04 0.79 24.01
CA ASN A 265 -1.37 0.55 24.56
C ASN A 265 -2.45 1.29 23.75
N THR A 266 -3.64 0.69 23.73
CA THR A 266 -4.81 1.16 22.98
C THR A 266 -5.29 2.52 23.45
N SER A 267 -5.21 2.82 24.76
CA SER A 267 -5.62 4.12 25.31
C SER A 267 -4.81 5.29 24.74
N SER A 268 -3.49 5.11 24.58
CA SER A 268 -2.61 6.13 23.99
C SER A 268 -2.91 6.32 22.50
N PHE A 269 -3.16 5.22 21.79
CA PHE A 269 -3.59 5.26 20.40
C PHE A 269 -4.91 6.04 20.25
N PHE A 270 -5.93 5.71 21.03
CA PHE A 270 -7.25 6.34 20.93
C PHE A 270 -7.19 7.83 21.28
N ARG A 271 -6.43 8.20 22.33
CA ARG A 271 -6.23 9.61 22.69
C ARG A 271 -5.58 10.38 21.55
N LYS A 272 -4.48 9.87 20.98
CA LYS A 272 -3.76 10.56 19.91
C LYS A 272 -4.55 10.56 18.58
N PHE A 273 -5.30 9.50 18.30
CA PHE A 273 -6.20 9.45 17.16
C PHE A 273 -7.29 10.53 17.28
N LYS A 274 -7.94 10.64 18.45
CA LYS A 274 -8.95 11.66 18.72
C LYS A 274 -8.39 13.08 18.70
N GLU A 275 -7.15 13.28 19.16
CA GLU A 275 -6.44 14.56 19.07
C GLU A 275 -6.20 14.99 17.62
N ILE A 276 -5.79 14.06 16.74
CA ILE A 276 -5.45 14.38 15.34
C ILE A 276 -6.68 14.40 14.42
N LYS A 277 -7.65 13.52 14.64
CA LYS A 277 -8.82 13.34 13.76
C LYS A 277 -10.13 13.87 14.34
N ASN A 278 -10.12 14.41 15.56
CA ASN A 278 -11.31 14.92 16.26
C ASN A 278 -12.45 13.89 16.45
N MET A 279 -12.16 12.60 16.29
CA MET A 279 -13.10 11.50 16.46
C MET A 279 -12.35 10.23 16.86
N THR A 280 -13.06 9.22 17.37
CA THR A 280 -12.49 7.90 17.68
C THR A 280 -12.25 7.07 16.41
N PRO A 281 -11.39 6.03 16.45
CA PRO A 281 -11.20 5.14 15.30
C PRO A 281 -12.50 4.48 14.81
N ASP A 282 -13.41 4.13 15.72
CA ASP A 282 -14.67 3.47 15.35
C ASP A 282 -15.66 4.46 14.73
N GLU A 283 -15.72 5.71 15.22
CA GLU A 283 -16.48 6.78 14.58
C GLU A 283 -15.92 7.10 13.18
N TYR A 284 -14.59 7.16 13.05
CA TYR A 284 -13.91 7.33 11.77
C TYR A 284 -14.31 6.26 10.76
N ARG A 285 -14.21 4.98 11.18
CA ARG A 285 -14.60 3.83 10.37
C ARG A 285 -16.05 3.92 9.88
N LYS A 286 -16.98 4.33 10.74
CA LYS A 286 -18.41 4.43 10.38
C LYS A 286 -18.74 5.60 9.46
N SER A 287 -18.01 6.71 9.56
CA SER A 287 -18.37 7.97 8.89
C SER A 287 -17.59 8.25 7.61
N HIS A 288 -16.38 7.69 7.46
CA HIS A 288 -15.47 8.04 6.35
C HIS A 288 -15.21 6.89 5.39
N ILE A 289 -15.66 5.67 5.70
CA ILE A 289 -15.48 4.49 4.85
C ILE A 289 -16.84 4.18 4.22
N PRO A 290 -17.02 4.42 2.91
CA PRO A 290 -18.28 4.13 2.24
C PRO A 290 -18.68 2.65 2.45
N ASN A 291 -19.94 2.33 2.65
CA ASN A 291 -20.39 0.93 2.85
C ASN A 291 -20.07 0.03 1.65
N ASP A 292 -19.98 0.63 0.47
CA ASP A 292 -19.70 0.06 -0.84
C ASP A 292 -18.19 0.01 -1.15
N MET A 293 -17.38 0.81 -0.46
CA MET A 293 -15.90 0.72 -0.38
C MET A 293 -15.42 0.02 0.88
N THR A 294 -16.34 -0.37 1.76
CA THR A 294 -16.12 -1.52 2.62
C THR A 294 -16.05 -2.62 1.61
N TYR A 295 -14.83 -2.91 1.16
CA TYR A 295 -14.53 -4.23 0.67
C TYR A 295 -15.08 -5.07 1.81
N LYS A 296 -16.26 -5.68 1.62
CA LYS A 296 -16.53 -7.01 2.14
C LYS A 296 -15.42 -7.82 1.49
N CYS A 297 -14.24 -7.60 2.05
CA CYS A 297 -12.99 -8.22 1.83
C CYS A 297 -13.42 -9.60 2.20
N LEU A 298 -13.76 -10.38 1.17
CA LEU A 298 -14.30 -11.73 1.18
C LEU A 298 -14.64 -12.16 2.59
N ASN A 299 -15.93 -12.23 2.96
CA ASN A 299 -16.37 -12.58 4.32
C ASN A 299 -15.42 -13.63 4.93
N ASN A 300 -15.12 -13.58 6.23
CA ASN A 300 -14.01 -14.38 6.80
C ASN A 300 -14.00 -15.83 6.30
N SER A 301 -15.19 -16.42 6.14
CA SER A 301 -15.45 -17.68 5.46
C SER A 301 -14.79 -17.82 4.07
N TRP A 302 -14.95 -16.88 3.14
CA TRP A 302 -14.24 -16.88 1.86
C TRP A 302 -12.74 -16.59 1.96
N LYS A 303 -12.26 -15.73 2.87
CA LYS A 303 -10.80 -15.57 3.12
C LYS A 303 -10.17 -16.90 3.54
N ILE A 304 -10.83 -17.60 4.46
CA ILE A 304 -10.44 -18.95 4.89
C ILE A 304 -10.47 -19.90 3.69
N LEU A 305 -11.51 -19.86 2.86
CA LEU A 305 -11.64 -20.71 1.68
C LEU A 305 -10.49 -20.49 0.68
N LEU A 306 -10.17 -19.24 0.31
CA LEU A 306 -9.06 -18.94 -0.60
C LEU A 306 -7.72 -19.41 -0.05
N TYR A 307 -7.46 -19.16 1.23
CA TYR A 307 -6.23 -19.63 1.86
C TYR A 307 -6.11 -21.16 1.79
N ILE A 308 -7.22 -21.89 2.00
CA ILE A 308 -7.25 -23.33 1.83
C ILE A 308 -6.96 -23.73 0.37
N TYR A 309 -7.50 -23.02 -0.62
CA TYR A 309 -7.22 -23.28 -2.03
C TYR A 309 -5.75 -23.03 -2.41
N GLU A 310 -5.13 -21.98 -1.90
CA GLU A 310 -3.74 -21.65 -2.20
C GLU A 310 -2.75 -22.62 -1.54
N HIS A 311 -3.05 -23.07 -0.32
CA HIS A 311 -2.18 -23.92 0.49
C HIS A 311 -2.69 -25.36 0.64
N TYR A 312 -3.57 -25.82 -0.26
CA TYR A 312 -4.28 -27.10 -0.12
C TYR A 312 -3.35 -28.29 0.07
N ALA A 313 -2.16 -28.29 -0.55
CA ALA A 313 -1.20 -29.39 -0.49
C ALA A 313 -0.40 -29.44 0.82
N GLU A 314 -0.39 -28.36 1.60
CA GLU A 314 0.45 -28.20 2.79
C GLU A 314 -0.27 -28.69 4.06
N PRO A 315 0.46 -29.12 5.11
CA PRO A 315 -0.13 -29.35 6.43
C PRO A 315 -0.73 -28.05 6.98
N MET A 316 -2.02 -28.08 7.31
CA MET A 316 -2.77 -26.89 7.72
C MET A 316 -3.52 -27.12 9.03
N SER A 317 -3.53 -26.12 9.90
CA SER A 317 -4.22 -26.10 11.18
C SER A 317 -4.99 -24.79 11.38
N GLU A 318 -5.95 -24.76 12.30
CA GLU A 318 -6.64 -23.51 12.67
C GLU A 318 -5.65 -22.44 13.14
N THR A 319 -4.61 -22.85 13.87
CA THR A 319 -3.55 -21.94 14.34
C THR A 319 -2.78 -21.32 13.19
N SER A 320 -2.44 -22.08 12.15
CA SER A 320 -1.70 -21.55 11.00
C SER A 320 -2.57 -20.60 10.16
N ILE A 321 -3.85 -20.91 9.97
CA ILE A 321 -4.80 -20.03 9.28
C ILE A 321 -5.05 -18.75 10.09
N SER A 322 -5.23 -18.88 11.40
CA SER A 322 -5.40 -17.76 12.34
C SER A 322 -4.21 -16.79 12.25
N GLN A 323 -2.98 -17.32 12.23
CA GLN A 323 -1.77 -16.52 12.09
C GLN A 323 -1.64 -15.88 10.71
N ALA A 324 -1.94 -16.61 9.63
CA ALA A 324 -1.80 -16.12 8.27
C ALA A 324 -2.86 -15.06 7.90
N LEU A 325 -4.09 -15.22 8.38
CA LEU A 325 -5.23 -14.37 8.04
C LEU A 325 -5.58 -13.35 9.14
N PHE A 326 -4.85 -13.35 10.26
CA PHE A 326 -5.10 -12.50 11.42
C PHE A 326 -6.52 -12.64 12.02
N LEU A 327 -7.07 -13.87 12.02
CA LEU A 327 -8.37 -14.22 12.59
C LEU A 327 -8.21 -14.93 13.93
N SER A 328 -9.19 -14.86 14.84
CA SER A 328 -9.21 -15.75 16.01
C SER A 328 -9.59 -17.18 15.60
N THR A 329 -9.12 -18.19 16.33
CA THR A 329 -9.45 -19.60 16.06
C THR A 329 -10.95 -19.87 16.23
N GLU A 330 -11.59 -19.25 17.23
CA GLU A 330 -13.04 -19.33 17.46
C GLU A 330 -13.86 -18.73 16.29
N ASN A 331 -13.35 -17.68 15.64
CA ASN A 331 -13.98 -17.11 14.45
C ASN A 331 -13.89 -18.06 13.26
N ILE A 332 -12.77 -18.79 13.06
CA ILE A 332 -12.61 -19.72 11.93
C ILE A 332 -13.65 -20.84 11.99
N HIS A 333 -13.80 -21.48 13.15
CA HIS A 333 -14.76 -22.56 13.33
C HIS A 333 -16.21 -22.08 13.09
N THR A 334 -16.57 -20.94 13.69
CA THR A 334 -17.92 -20.36 13.58
C THR A 334 -18.24 -19.99 12.13
N GLU A 335 -17.30 -19.39 11.42
CA GLU A 335 -17.46 -18.99 10.01
C GLU A 335 -17.62 -20.19 9.09
N LEU A 336 -16.87 -21.27 9.31
CA LEU A 336 -16.95 -22.47 8.48
C LEU A 336 -18.27 -23.22 8.66
N LEU A 337 -18.72 -23.39 9.91
CA LEU A 337 -20.01 -24.04 10.16
C LEU A 337 -21.17 -23.21 9.65
N SER A 338 -21.18 -21.90 9.91
CA SER A 338 -22.31 -21.04 9.53
C SER A 338 -22.46 -20.82 8.03
N ASN A 339 -21.36 -20.91 7.25
CA ASN A 339 -21.39 -20.62 5.81
C ASN A 339 -21.20 -21.85 4.91
N PHE A 340 -20.58 -22.93 5.42
CA PHE A 340 -20.29 -24.13 4.62
C PHE A 340 -20.81 -25.43 5.24
N ASP A 341 -21.39 -25.40 6.44
CA ASP A 341 -21.84 -26.59 7.20
C ASP A 341 -20.74 -27.66 7.33
N MET A 342 -19.47 -27.23 7.38
CA MET A 342 -18.30 -28.12 7.34
C MET A 342 -17.26 -27.73 8.37
N SER A 343 -16.57 -28.75 8.90
CA SER A 343 -15.36 -28.55 9.69
C SER A 343 -14.16 -28.21 8.78
N LEU A 344 -13.13 -27.56 9.33
CA LEU A 344 -11.91 -27.26 8.59
C LEU A 344 -11.26 -28.52 7.95
N PRO A 345 -11.08 -29.65 8.68
CA PRO A 345 -10.56 -30.88 8.08
C PRO A 345 -11.42 -31.44 6.94
N ASP A 346 -12.75 -31.32 7.03
CA ASP A 346 -13.65 -31.79 5.98
C ASP A 346 -13.54 -30.93 4.73
N LEU A 347 -13.51 -29.60 4.89
CA LEU A 347 -13.37 -28.66 3.79
C LEU A 347 -12.01 -28.82 3.07
N ILE A 348 -10.91 -28.95 3.83
CA ILE A 348 -9.58 -29.27 3.28
C ILE A 348 -9.63 -30.60 2.51
N THR A 349 -10.23 -31.65 3.09
CA THR A 349 -10.34 -32.95 2.43
C THR A 349 -11.11 -32.84 1.12
N GLN A 350 -12.21 -32.08 1.09
CA GLN A 350 -13.01 -31.89 -0.11
C GLN A 350 -12.24 -31.16 -1.21
N ILE A 351 -11.56 -30.06 -0.88
CA ILE A 351 -10.75 -29.30 -1.83
C ILE A 351 -9.59 -30.16 -2.36
N ARG A 352 -8.88 -30.88 -1.49
CA ARG A 352 -7.83 -31.82 -1.91
C ARG A 352 -8.34 -32.89 -2.87
N LEU A 353 -9.54 -33.42 -2.65
CA LEU A 353 -10.15 -34.38 -3.56
C LEU A 353 -10.57 -33.75 -4.89
N GLN A 354 -10.97 -32.47 -4.93
CA GLN A 354 -11.22 -31.75 -6.19
C GLN A 354 -9.95 -31.67 -7.04
N TYR A 355 -8.82 -31.26 -6.45
CA TYR A 355 -7.51 -31.29 -7.13
C TYR A 355 -7.13 -32.71 -7.56
N ALA A 356 -7.35 -33.71 -6.71
CA ALA A 356 -7.09 -35.11 -7.05
C ALA A 356 -7.89 -35.57 -8.27
N CYS A 357 -9.16 -35.17 -8.38
CA CYS A 357 -9.98 -35.48 -9.55
C CYS A 357 -9.40 -34.87 -10.81
N SER A 358 -9.00 -33.59 -10.77
CA SER A 358 -8.33 -32.93 -11.89
C SER A 358 -7.03 -33.63 -12.29
N PHE A 359 -6.21 -34.03 -11.31
CA PHE A 359 -4.99 -34.78 -11.56
C PHE A 359 -5.24 -36.19 -12.12
N LEU A 360 -6.29 -36.88 -11.67
CA LEU A 360 -6.64 -38.21 -12.19
C LEU A 360 -7.07 -38.18 -13.65
N LEU A 361 -7.63 -37.05 -14.11
CA LEU A 361 -8.06 -36.82 -15.48
C LEU A 361 -6.92 -36.40 -16.40
N VAL A 362 -6.03 -35.52 -15.92
CA VAL A 362 -5.03 -34.86 -16.77
C VAL A 362 -3.67 -35.55 -16.72
N LEU A 363 -3.31 -36.18 -15.60
CA LEU A 363 -1.98 -36.75 -15.39
C LEU A 363 -2.01 -38.28 -15.52
N ASP A 364 -1.09 -38.81 -16.34
CA ASP A 364 -0.75 -40.24 -16.37
C ASP A 364 0.24 -40.62 -15.25
N ALA A 365 -0.09 -40.19 -14.02
CA ALA A 365 0.72 -40.46 -12.83
C ALA A 365 0.13 -41.62 -12.02
N PRO A 366 0.95 -42.42 -11.30
CA PRO A 366 0.46 -43.41 -10.35
C PRO A 366 -0.48 -42.79 -9.30
N ILE A 367 -1.49 -43.54 -8.84
CA ILE A 367 -2.46 -43.09 -7.82
C ILE A 367 -1.75 -42.65 -6.53
N LEU A 368 -0.64 -43.32 -6.19
CA LEU A 368 0.26 -42.95 -5.09
C LEU A 368 0.74 -41.49 -5.22
N ASN A 369 1.21 -41.10 -6.40
CA ASN A 369 1.74 -39.76 -6.64
C ASN A 369 0.62 -38.73 -6.61
N ILE A 370 -0.56 -39.05 -7.15
CA ILE A 370 -1.70 -38.14 -7.10
C ILE A 370 -2.17 -37.90 -5.67
N ALA A 371 -2.18 -38.92 -4.82
CA ALA A 371 -2.52 -38.75 -3.42
C ALA A 371 -1.60 -37.70 -2.76
N TYR A 372 -0.29 -37.80 -2.98
CA TYR A 372 0.69 -36.85 -2.44
C TYR A 372 0.60 -35.46 -3.07
N LEU A 373 0.46 -35.36 -4.41
CA LEU A 373 0.27 -34.09 -5.12
C LEU A 373 -0.99 -33.36 -4.64
N SER A 374 -2.00 -34.11 -4.25
CA SER A 374 -3.26 -33.57 -3.72
C SER A 374 -3.19 -33.24 -2.22
N GLY A 375 -2.02 -33.33 -1.58
CA GLY A 375 -1.82 -32.98 -0.17
C GLY A 375 -2.13 -34.07 0.85
N PHE A 376 -2.39 -35.32 0.45
CA PHE A 376 -2.59 -36.41 1.40
C PHE A 376 -1.26 -37.01 1.84
N SER A 377 -1.04 -37.14 3.14
CA SER A 377 0.16 -37.80 3.70
C SER A 377 0.14 -39.34 3.59
N SER A 378 -1.00 -39.93 3.21
CA SER A 378 -1.13 -41.38 3.05
C SER A 378 -2.17 -41.74 1.99
N VAL A 379 -1.78 -42.65 1.09
CA VAL A 379 -2.67 -43.25 0.09
C VAL A 379 -3.84 -43.98 0.72
N ARG A 380 -3.64 -44.59 1.91
CA ARG A 380 -4.73 -45.28 2.62
C ARG A 380 -5.83 -44.30 3.00
N THR A 381 -5.46 -43.15 3.55
CA THR A 381 -6.40 -42.08 3.91
C THR A 381 -7.04 -41.49 2.68
N PHE A 382 -6.25 -41.21 1.63
CA PHE A 382 -6.76 -40.74 0.33
C PHE A 382 -7.82 -41.67 -0.25
N ASN A 383 -7.51 -42.96 -0.42
CA ASN A 383 -8.45 -43.94 -0.98
C ASN A 383 -9.75 -44.04 -0.17
N ARG A 384 -9.63 -44.01 1.16
CA ARG A 384 -10.79 -44.04 2.06
C ARG A 384 -11.67 -42.80 1.87
N CYS A 385 -11.08 -41.60 1.89
CA CYS A 385 -11.80 -40.34 1.73
C CYS A 385 -12.39 -40.20 0.32
N PHE A 386 -11.62 -40.55 -0.70
CA PHE A 386 -12.05 -40.50 -2.10
C PHE A 386 -13.26 -41.43 -2.32
N LYS A 387 -13.20 -42.68 -1.86
CA LYS A 387 -14.34 -43.61 -1.96
C LYS A 387 -15.56 -43.13 -1.16
N LYS A 388 -15.35 -42.57 0.03
CA LYS A 388 -16.43 -42.02 0.86
C LYS A 388 -17.16 -40.86 0.19
N ILE A 389 -16.42 -39.92 -0.42
CA ILE A 389 -16.97 -38.67 -0.96
C ILE A 389 -17.43 -38.82 -2.42
N MET A 390 -16.65 -39.54 -3.25
CA MET A 390 -16.91 -39.67 -4.69
C MET A 390 -17.71 -40.92 -5.05
N GLY A 391 -17.91 -41.87 -4.11
CA GLY A 391 -18.62 -43.13 -4.33
C GLY A 391 -17.83 -44.22 -5.04
N TYR A 392 -16.69 -43.89 -5.64
CA TYR A 392 -15.81 -44.82 -6.38
C TYR A 392 -14.37 -44.73 -5.88
N THR A 393 -13.55 -45.73 -6.17
CA THR A 393 -12.10 -45.64 -5.94
C THR A 393 -11.45 -44.71 -6.98
N PRO A 394 -10.28 -44.10 -6.68
CA PRO A 394 -9.54 -43.28 -7.65
C PRO A 394 -9.25 -43.99 -8.98
N LEU A 395 -8.99 -45.31 -8.91
CA LEU A 395 -8.73 -46.13 -10.10
C LEU A 395 -9.99 -46.29 -10.96
N GLU A 396 -11.14 -46.57 -10.33
CA GLU A 396 -12.43 -46.65 -11.03
C GLU A 396 -12.79 -45.30 -11.65
N PHE A 397 -12.61 -44.20 -10.91
CA PHE A 397 -12.84 -42.84 -11.39
C PHE A 397 -12.02 -42.52 -12.64
N ARG A 398 -10.73 -42.85 -12.64
CA ARG A 398 -9.84 -42.68 -13.80
C ARG A 398 -10.31 -43.52 -15.00
N LYS A 399 -10.68 -44.78 -14.78
CA LYS A 399 -11.12 -45.69 -15.86
C LYS A 399 -12.44 -45.27 -16.50
N GLN A 400 -13.37 -44.71 -15.75
CA GLN A 400 -14.70 -44.31 -16.26
C GLN A 400 -14.69 -43.05 -17.15
N ARG A 401 -13.67 -42.20 -17.04
CA ARG A 401 -13.58 -40.92 -17.76
C ARG A 401 -12.62 -40.92 -18.94
N ILE A 402 -11.81 -41.97 -19.10
CA ILE A 402 -11.01 -42.25 -20.29
C ILE A 402 -11.84 -43.02 -21.35
N SER A 403 -12.96 -43.64 -20.94
CA SER A 403 -13.86 -44.43 -21.79
C SER A 403 -15.04 -43.64 -22.37
N LYS A 404 -15.04 -42.31 -22.23
CA LYS A 404 -15.87 -41.35 -22.97
C LYS A 404 -14.94 -40.36 -23.65
#